data_AF-A0A7Z0MMQ6-F1
#
_entry.id   AF-A0A7Z0MMQ6-F1
#
_cell.length_a   1.000
_cell.length_b   1.000
_cell.length_c   1.000
_cell.angle_alpha   90.00
_cell.angle_beta   90.00
_cell.angle_gamma   90.00
#
_symmetry.space_group_name_H-M   'P 1'
#
loop_
_entity.id
_entity.type
_entity.pdbx_description
1 polymer ?
#
loop_
_entity_poly.entity_id
_entity_poly.type
_entity_poly.pdbx_seq_one_letter_code
_entity_poly.pdbx_strand_id
1 'polypeptide(L)'
;MNLTGDRDDKLFTNKVTEVVIRLALIFLIVSLCFEIIKPFTIIVVWGIIISVAIFPLYNKLSHALGKRFKLAATLYTLFALSLLLGPSILISGSLLETSSHLAKGFSDGTLMVPPPAQSVNEWPLIGEKVYTIWNQASENLEATLKQNIPIIKKFGEAFISAVAGVGGSVIQFVLSIIISGIFLVNTKGSYDVTVKIASRLTNKEQGLQFTNLATATIRSVAQGVLGVAVIQATLAGMGMYFIDVPGWGLWTIIILILAVAQLPPLLVLIPV
;
A
#
# COMPACT_ATOMS: atom_id res chain seq x y z
N MET A 1 -10.10 -43.88 -58.04
CA MET A 1 -9.20 -44.56 -57.09
C MET A 1 -8.20 -43.51 -56.62
N ASN A 2 -8.47 -42.86 -55.48
CA ASN A 2 -7.58 -41.86 -54.86
C ASN A 2 -7.63 -42.03 -53.32
N LEU A 3 -7.50 -43.28 -52.87
CA LEU A 3 -7.71 -43.69 -51.47
C LEU A 3 -6.51 -43.38 -50.55
N THR A 4 -5.37 -42.98 -51.13
CA THR A 4 -4.15 -42.65 -50.38
C THR A 4 -4.14 -41.18 -49.93
N GLY A 5 -4.57 -40.24 -50.78
CA GLY A 5 -4.63 -38.81 -50.43
C GLY A 5 -5.64 -38.49 -49.31
N ASP A 6 -6.85 -39.05 -49.37
CA ASP A 6 -7.89 -38.84 -48.35
C ASP A 6 -7.48 -39.38 -46.95
N ARG A 7 -6.58 -40.37 -46.92
CA ARG A 7 -6.12 -40.99 -45.67
C ARG A 7 -5.00 -40.18 -45.00
N ASP A 8 -4.11 -39.59 -45.80
CA ASP A 8 -3.04 -38.71 -45.31
C ASP A 8 -3.59 -37.36 -44.83
N ASP A 9 -4.59 -36.79 -45.51
CA ASP A 9 -5.27 -35.55 -45.11
C ASP A 9 -6.05 -35.71 -43.80
N LYS A 10 -6.70 -36.86 -43.60
CA LYS A 10 -7.38 -37.19 -42.32
C LYS A 10 -6.39 -37.36 -41.17
N LEU A 11 -5.24 -38.00 -41.40
CA LEU A 11 -4.20 -38.14 -40.38
C LEU A 11 -3.57 -36.80 -39.98
N PHE A 12 -3.34 -35.92 -40.96
CA PHE A 12 -2.85 -34.57 -40.72
C PHE A 12 -3.88 -33.73 -39.93
N THR A 13 -5.14 -33.74 -40.35
CA THR A 13 -6.24 -33.02 -39.68
C THR A 13 -6.41 -33.49 -38.24
N ASN A 14 -6.35 -34.80 -37.98
CA ASN A 14 -6.44 -35.35 -36.63
C ASN A 14 -5.27 -34.91 -35.74
N LYS A 15 -4.02 -34.93 -36.25
CA LYS A 15 -2.84 -34.46 -35.50
C LYS A 15 -2.91 -32.97 -35.19
N VAL A 16 -3.29 -32.14 -36.15
CA VAL A 16 -3.45 -30.70 -35.94
C VAL A 16 -4.55 -30.44 -34.91
N THR A 17 -5.70 -31.11 -35.04
CA THR A 17 -6.81 -31.01 -34.09
C THR A 17 -6.36 -31.42 -32.68
N GLU A 18 -5.61 -32.50 -32.53
CA GLU A 18 -5.09 -32.93 -31.23
C GLU A 18 -4.10 -31.93 -30.62
N VAL A 19 -3.18 -31.36 -31.43
CA VAL A 19 -2.25 -30.32 -30.96
C VAL A 19 -3.00 -29.06 -30.55
N VAL A 20 -3.97 -28.62 -31.33
CA VAL A 20 -4.80 -27.44 -31.02
C VAL A 20 -5.61 -27.67 -29.74
N ILE A 21 -6.22 -28.84 -29.57
CA ILE A 21 -6.94 -29.20 -28.34
C ILE A 21 -5.98 -29.21 -27.15
N ARG A 22 -4.80 -29.83 -27.26
CA ARG A 22 -3.82 -29.83 -26.17
C ARG A 22 -3.36 -28.43 -25.81
N LEU A 23 -3.05 -27.58 -26.80
CA LEU A 23 -2.67 -26.20 -26.55
C LEU A 23 -3.81 -25.40 -25.91
N ALA A 24 -5.05 -25.58 -26.36
CA ALA A 24 -6.23 -24.95 -25.77
C ALA A 24 -6.44 -25.39 -24.32
N LEU A 25 -6.27 -26.68 -24.02
CA LEU A 25 -6.36 -27.20 -22.65
C LEU A 25 -5.24 -26.66 -21.76
N ILE A 26 -3.99 -26.63 -22.25
CA ILE A 26 -2.87 -26.04 -21.51
C ILE A 26 -3.14 -24.56 -21.24
N PHE A 27 -3.60 -23.81 -22.24
CA PHE A 27 -3.93 -22.40 -22.11
C PHE A 27 -5.06 -22.16 -21.09
N LEU A 28 -6.10 -23.00 -21.13
CA LEU A 28 -7.22 -22.95 -20.17
C LEU A 28 -6.73 -23.22 -18.74
N ILE A 29 -5.93 -24.27 -18.54
CA ILE A 29 -5.36 -24.62 -17.23
C ILE A 29 -4.48 -23.48 -16.72
N VAL A 30 -3.58 -22.95 -17.55
CA VAL A 30 -2.71 -21.83 -17.18
C VAL A 30 -3.51 -20.58 -16.83
N SER A 31 -4.58 -20.28 -17.58
CA SER A 31 -5.45 -19.13 -17.31
C SER A 31 -6.20 -19.29 -15.98
N LEU A 32 -6.74 -20.47 -15.69
CA LEU A 32 -7.40 -20.76 -14.41
C LEU A 32 -6.41 -20.68 -13.23
N CYS A 33 -5.21 -21.24 -13.39
CA CYS A 33 -4.14 -21.11 -12.39
C CYS A 33 -3.77 -19.64 -12.16
N PHE A 34 -3.71 -18.84 -13.23
CA PHE A 34 -3.42 -17.42 -13.13
C PHE A 34 -4.50 -16.63 -12.39
N GLU A 35 -5.80 -16.92 -12.63
CA GLU A 35 -6.90 -16.29 -11.89
C GLU A 35 -6.83 -16.57 -10.38
N ILE A 36 -6.49 -17.79 -10.00
CA ILE A 36 -6.33 -18.17 -8.59
C ILE A 36 -5.13 -17.44 -7.94
N ILE A 37 -4.03 -17.27 -8.68
CA ILE A 37 -2.81 -16.62 -8.18
C ILE A 37 -2.92 -15.09 -8.19
N LYS A 38 -3.70 -14.51 -9.11
CA LYS A 38 -3.86 -13.06 -9.31
C LYS A 38 -3.99 -12.23 -8.03
N PRO A 39 -4.83 -12.56 -7.03
CA PRO A 39 -4.93 -11.76 -5.80
C PRO A 39 -3.65 -11.78 -4.94
N PHE A 40 -2.82 -12.83 -5.06
CA PHE A 40 -1.57 -12.96 -4.30
C PHE A 40 -0.39 -12.29 -5.00
N THR A 41 -0.47 -12.09 -6.32
CA THR A 41 0.60 -11.49 -7.12
C THR A 41 1.06 -10.15 -6.55
N ILE A 42 0.12 -9.28 -6.16
CA ILE A 42 0.44 -7.95 -5.62
C ILE A 42 1.22 -8.04 -4.30
N ILE A 43 0.81 -8.93 -3.40
CA ILE A 43 1.46 -9.16 -2.09
C ILE A 43 2.88 -9.71 -2.30
N VAL A 44 3.03 -10.69 -3.21
CA VAL A 44 4.32 -11.30 -3.52
C VAL A 44 5.26 -10.29 -4.15
N VAL A 45 4.79 -9.49 -5.12
CA VAL A 45 5.58 -8.44 -5.77
C VAL A 45 6.08 -7.42 -4.75
N TRP A 46 5.20 -6.93 -3.87
CA TRP A 46 5.62 -6.03 -2.79
C TRP A 46 6.64 -6.70 -1.86
N GLY A 47 6.46 -7.97 -1.51
CA GLY A 47 7.44 -8.73 -0.75
C GLY A 47 8.81 -8.80 -1.42
N ILE A 48 8.87 -9.00 -2.74
CA ILE A 48 10.11 -8.98 -3.53
C ILE A 48 10.75 -7.59 -3.50
N ILE A 49 9.97 -6.54 -3.79
CA ILE A 49 10.44 -5.14 -3.80
C ILE A 49 11.07 -4.79 -2.45
N ILE A 50 10.36 -5.05 -1.37
CA ILE A 50 10.83 -4.76 -0.01
C ILE A 50 12.09 -5.56 0.31
N SER A 51 12.13 -6.86 -0.03
CA SER A 51 13.29 -7.72 0.22
C SER A 51 14.54 -7.21 -0.50
N VAL A 52 14.40 -6.84 -1.78
CA VAL A 52 15.50 -6.31 -2.61
C VAL A 52 15.99 -4.96 -2.09
N ALA A 53 15.06 -4.09 -1.69
CA ALA A 53 15.36 -2.76 -1.16
C ALA A 53 16.10 -2.82 0.18
N ILE A 54 15.66 -3.68 1.10
CA ILE A 54 16.22 -3.77 2.46
C ILE A 54 17.48 -4.65 2.54
N PHE A 55 17.72 -5.51 1.54
CA PHE A 55 18.85 -6.43 1.51
C PHE A 55 20.20 -5.85 1.96
N PRO A 56 20.68 -4.67 1.51
CA PRO A 56 21.96 -4.14 1.97
C PRO A 56 22.00 -3.87 3.49
N LEU A 57 20.90 -3.41 4.07
CA LEU A 57 20.79 -3.17 5.51
C LEU A 57 20.71 -4.50 6.27
N TYR A 58 19.90 -5.44 5.78
CA TYR A 58 19.83 -6.80 6.31
C TYR A 58 21.19 -7.52 6.29
N ASN A 59 21.97 -7.35 5.22
CA ASN A 59 23.29 -7.94 5.12
C ASN A 59 24.25 -7.35 6.16
N LYS A 60 24.23 -6.03 6.39
CA LYS A 60 25.01 -5.40 7.48
C LYS A 60 24.58 -5.91 8.86
N LEU A 61 23.27 -5.96 9.10
CA LEU A 61 22.71 -6.45 10.36
C LEU A 61 23.08 -7.92 10.64
N SER A 62 22.99 -8.79 9.63
CA SER A 62 23.34 -10.20 9.76
C SER A 62 24.83 -10.41 10.02
N HIS A 63 25.71 -9.58 9.45
CA HIS A 63 27.14 -9.61 9.77
C HIS A 63 27.43 -9.12 11.20
N ALA A 64 26.76 -8.06 11.66
CA ALA A 64 26.87 -7.58 13.04
C ALA A 64 26.38 -8.62 14.07
N LEU A 65 25.38 -9.42 13.71
CA LEU A 65 24.85 -10.53 14.53
C LEU A 65 25.66 -11.84 14.41
N GLY A 66 26.86 -11.80 13.82
CA GLY A 66 27.73 -12.98 13.71
C GLY A 66 27.27 -13.99 12.65
N LYS A 67 26.79 -13.52 11.49
CA LYS A 67 26.30 -14.34 10.36
C LYS A 67 25.05 -15.18 10.68
N ARG A 68 24.26 -14.77 11.67
CA ARG A 68 22.99 -15.42 12.02
C ARG A 68 21.83 -14.87 11.16
N PHE A 69 21.81 -15.27 9.89
CA PHE A 69 20.84 -14.80 8.87
C PHE A 69 19.38 -14.94 9.29
N LYS A 70 19.00 -16.08 9.90
CA LYS A 70 17.62 -16.30 10.38
C LYS A 70 17.19 -15.29 11.46
N LEU A 71 18.06 -15.04 12.45
CA LEU A 71 17.76 -14.07 13.51
C LEU A 71 17.66 -12.66 12.96
N ALA A 72 18.57 -12.27 12.07
CA ALA A 72 18.53 -10.95 11.43
C ALA A 72 17.22 -10.73 10.66
N ALA A 73 16.72 -11.76 9.97
CA ALA A 73 15.46 -11.69 9.22
C ALA A 73 14.27 -11.56 10.17
N THR A 74 14.22 -12.36 11.25
CA THR A 74 13.15 -12.27 12.26
C THR A 74 13.12 -10.91 12.95
N LEU A 75 14.27 -10.37 13.34
CA LEU A 75 14.37 -9.04 13.96
C LEU A 75 13.91 -7.93 13.00
N TYR A 76 14.33 -8.01 11.73
CA TYR A 76 13.86 -7.10 10.70
C TYR A 76 12.34 -7.16 10.52
N THR A 77 11.77 -8.37 10.38
CA THR A 77 10.32 -8.54 10.19
C THR A 77 9.54 -7.99 11.37
N LEU A 78 9.94 -8.30 12.60
CA LEU A 78 9.30 -7.77 13.81
C LEU A 78 9.38 -6.24 13.87
N PHE A 79 10.54 -5.66 13.58
CA PHE A 79 10.72 -4.22 13.55
C PHE A 79 9.84 -3.55 12.49
N ALA A 80 9.83 -4.07 11.26
CA ALA A 80 9.03 -3.54 10.17
C ALA A 80 7.52 -3.66 10.44
N LEU A 81 7.07 -4.78 11.02
CA LEU A 81 5.68 -4.94 11.44
C LEU A 81 5.31 -3.98 12.57
N SER A 82 6.17 -3.78 13.57
CA SER A 82 5.93 -2.83 14.64
C SER A 82 5.84 -1.39 14.11
N LEU A 83 6.72 -1.02 13.18
CA LEU A 83 6.73 0.30 12.56
C LEU A 83 5.47 0.56 11.72
N LEU A 84 4.92 -0.47 11.06
CA LEU A 84 3.68 -0.36 10.28
C LEU A 84 2.43 -0.39 11.16
N LEU A 85 2.35 -1.34 12.10
CA LEU A 85 1.16 -1.56 12.92
C LEU A 85 1.01 -0.51 14.02
N GLY A 86 2.11 -0.02 14.59
CA GLY A 86 2.09 1.01 15.64
C GLY A 86 1.22 2.23 15.29
N PRO A 87 1.56 3.02 14.26
CA PRO A 87 0.76 4.16 13.83
C PRO A 87 -0.64 3.74 13.36
N SER A 88 -0.78 2.58 12.71
CA SER A 88 -2.07 2.10 12.22
C SER A 88 -3.07 1.84 13.36
N ILE A 89 -2.60 1.24 14.46
CA ILE A 89 -3.42 0.99 15.65
C ILE A 89 -3.77 2.29 16.36
N LEU A 90 -2.82 3.23 16.48
CA LEU A 90 -3.08 4.55 17.07
C LEU A 90 -4.16 5.31 16.30
N ILE A 91 -4.03 5.39 14.97
CA ILE A 91 -5.02 6.07 14.11
C ILE A 91 -6.39 5.38 14.20
N SER A 92 -6.41 4.04 14.17
CA SER A 92 -7.66 3.27 14.29
C SER A 92 -8.33 3.50 15.64
N GLY A 93 -7.56 3.54 16.73
CA GLY A 93 -8.04 3.85 18.08
C GLY A 93 -8.68 5.23 18.16
N SER A 94 -7.97 6.27 17.68
CA SER A 94 -8.49 7.65 17.67
C SER A 94 -9.75 7.80 16.84
N LEU A 95 -9.86 7.10 15.70
CA LEU A 95 -11.06 7.10 14.87
C LEU A 95 -12.27 6.46 15.59
N LEU A 96 -12.05 5.32 16.26
CA LEU A 96 -13.09 4.65 17.03
C LEU A 96 -13.57 5.49 18.21
N GLU A 97 -12.63 6.09 18.94
CA GLU A 97 -12.92 6.96 20.07
C GLU A 97 -13.71 8.20 19.62
N THR A 98 -13.24 8.89 18.58
CA THR A 98 -13.93 10.05 17.98
C THR A 98 -15.33 9.67 17.51
N SER A 99 -15.48 8.54 16.81
CA SER A 99 -16.80 8.06 16.35
C SER A 99 -17.74 7.76 17.52
N SER A 100 -17.21 7.16 18.61
CA SER A 100 -18.00 6.88 19.81
C SER A 100 -18.42 8.15 20.54
N HIS A 101 -17.54 9.16 20.59
CA HIS A 101 -17.83 10.46 21.21
C HIS A 101 -18.87 11.24 20.40
N LEU A 102 -18.76 11.23 19.07
CA LEU A 102 -19.76 11.82 18.18
C LEU A 102 -21.12 11.11 18.30
N ALA A 103 -21.14 9.78 18.33
CA ALA A 103 -22.38 9.01 18.50
C ALA A 103 -23.06 9.32 19.84
N LYS A 104 -22.29 9.35 20.94
CA LYS A 104 -22.81 9.72 22.27
C LYS A 104 -23.29 11.16 22.31
N GLY A 105 -22.50 12.13 21.85
CA GLY A 105 -22.91 13.53 21.85
C GLY A 105 -24.13 13.83 20.96
N PHE A 106 -24.32 13.05 19.89
CA PHE A 106 -25.54 13.09 19.09
C PHE A 106 -26.74 12.50 19.86
N SER A 107 -26.58 11.33 20.50
CA SER A 107 -27.63 10.71 21.33
C SER A 107 -28.02 11.55 22.55
N ASP A 108 -27.06 12.24 23.16
CA ASP A 108 -27.25 13.05 24.36
C ASP A 108 -27.72 14.49 24.03
N GLY A 109 -27.80 14.86 22.74
CA GLY A 109 -28.19 16.20 22.30
C GLY A 109 -27.20 17.31 22.66
N THR A 110 -25.98 16.94 23.10
CA THR A 110 -24.94 17.87 23.57
C THR A 110 -23.99 18.32 22.46
N LEU A 111 -24.14 17.79 21.24
CA LEU A 111 -23.31 18.15 20.09
C LEU A 111 -23.62 19.58 19.60
N MET A 112 -22.93 20.58 20.15
CA MET A 112 -22.95 21.95 19.62
C MET A 112 -21.92 22.10 18.51
N VAL A 113 -22.38 22.31 17.28
CA VAL A 113 -21.51 22.72 16.17
C VAL A 113 -21.27 24.22 16.27
N PRO A 114 -20.02 24.69 16.43
CA PRO A 114 -19.73 26.12 16.51
C PRO A 114 -20.04 26.80 15.16
N PRO A 115 -20.43 28.08 15.17
CA PRO A 115 -20.75 28.81 13.94
C PRO A 115 -19.50 28.94 13.04
N PRO A 116 -19.66 28.89 11.72
CA PRO A 116 -18.54 29.00 10.78
C PRO A 116 -17.88 30.39 10.87
N ALA A 117 -16.54 30.43 10.80
CA ALA A 117 -15.81 31.69 10.68
C ALA A 117 -16.09 32.36 9.33
N GLN A 118 -16.13 33.70 9.28
CA GLN A 118 -16.38 34.46 8.04
C GLN A 118 -15.41 34.13 6.90
N SER A 119 -14.16 33.75 7.24
CA SER A 119 -13.15 33.30 6.27
C SER A 119 -13.55 32.06 5.45
N VAL A 120 -14.52 31.26 5.93
CA VAL A 120 -15.04 30.09 5.20
C VAL A 120 -15.91 30.52 4.01
N ASN A 121 -16.59 31.66 4.11
CA ASN A 121 -17.41 32.19 3.03
C ASN A 121 -16.54 32.68 1.86
N GLU A 122 -15.31 33.11 2.14
CA GLU A 122 -14.36 33.64 1.16
C GLU A 122 -13.64 32.54 0.35
N TRP A 123 -13.90 31.26 0.63
CA TRP A 123 -13.26 30.15 -0.09
C TRP A 123 -13.70 30.08 -1.55
N PRO A 124 -12.75 30.10 -2.52
CA PRO A 124 -13.10 30.02 -3.92
C PRO A 124 -13.81 28.68 -4.24
N LEU A 125 -14.87 28.75 -5.04
CA LEU A 125 -15.74 27.68 -5.54
C LEU A 125 -16.75 27.03 -4.56
N ILE A 126 -16.51 27.01 -3.25
CA ILE A 126 -17.38 26.27 -2.29
C ILE A 126 -17.78 27.05 -1.03
N GLY A 127 -17.21 28.24 -0.78
CA GLY A 127 -17.35 28.95 0.49
C GLY A 127 -18.80 29.25 0.90
N GLU A 128 -19.59 29.82 -0.01
CA GLU A 128 -20.97 30.21 0.27
C GLU A 128 -21.89 29.02 0.61
N LYS A 129 -21.74 27.89 -0.10
CA LYS A 129 -22.50 26.66 0.15
C LYS A 129 -22.09 25.97 1.45
N VAL A 130 -20.80 25.97 1.77
CA VAL A 130 -20.29 25.36 3.01
C VAL A 130 -20.67 26.22 4.21
N TYR A 131 -20.55 27.55 4.10
CA TYR A 131 -20.92 28.48 5.16
C TYR A 131 -22.41 28.39 5.49
N THR A 132 -23.29 28.34 4.49
CA THR A 132 -24.75 28.23 4.71
C THR A 132 -25.14 26.90 5.36
N ILE A 133 -24.62 25.77 4.89
CA ILE A 133 -24.90 24.45 5.48
C ILE A 133 -24.34 24.35 6.91
N TRP A 134 -23.14 24.90 7.16
CA TRP A 134 -22.53 24.90 8.49
C TRP A 134 -23.31 25.81 9.45
N ASN A 135 -23.71 27.01 9.03
CA ASN A 135 -24.52 27.89 9.85
C ASN A 135 -25.87 27.26 10.20
N GLN A 136 -26.53 26.61 9.24
CA GLN A 136 -27.76 25.85 9.49
C GLN A 136 -27.53 24.68 10.45
N ALA A 137 -26.40 23.98 10.34
CA ALA A 137 -26.04 22.91 11.27
C ALA A 137 -25.72 23.44 12.69
N SER A 138 -25.24 24.68 12.81
CA SER A 138 -25.00 25.36 14.10
C SER A 138 -26.31 25.80 14.76
N GLU A 139 -27.31 26.22 13.98
CA GLU A 139 -28.63 26.62 14.48
C GLU A 139 -29.55 25.43 14.78
N ASN A 140 -29.58 24.43 13.90
CA ASN A 140 -30.36 23.21 14.08
C ASN A 140 -29.72 22.02 13.35
N LEU A 141 -28.91 21.28 14.12
CA LEU A 141 -28.17 20.13 13.65
C LEU A 141 -29.08 19.02 13.12
N GLU A 142 -30.19 18.72 13.80
CA GLU A 142 -31.08 17.62 13.44
C GLU A 142 -31.84 17.90 12.13
N ALA A 143 -32.35 19.12 11.95
CA ALA A 143 -33.05 19.53 10.72
C ALA A 143 -32.10 19.55 9.51
N THR A 144 -30.88 20.05 9.71
CA THR A 144 -29.86 20.13 8.65
C THR A 144 -29.35 18.76 8.25
N LEU A 145 -29.17 17.83 9.21
CA LEU A 145 -28.83 16.45 8.91
C LEU A 145 -29.95 15.76 8.11
N LYS A 146 -31.23 15.93 8.49
CA LYS A 146 -32.38 15.35 7.79
C LYS A 146 -32.49 15.85 6.34
N GLN A 147 -32.23 17.13 6.11
CA GLN A 147 -32.27 17.72 4.77
C GLN A 147 -31.10 17.27 3.88
N ASN A 148 -29.95 16.94 4.48
CA ASN A 148 -28.73 16.58 3.77
C ASN A 148 -28.36 15.09 3.86
N ILE A 149 -29.25 14.22 4.38
CA ILE A 149 -29.08 12.75 4.46
C ILE A 149 -28.45 12.15 3.20
N PRO A 150 -28.93 12.40 1.97
CA PRO A 150 -28.37 11.76 0.78
C PRO A 150 -26.91 12.16 0.53
N ILE A 151 -26.53 13.41 0.84
CA ILE A 151 -25.15 13.89 0.72
C ILE A 151 -24.30 13.23 1.80
N ILE A 152 -24.75 13.27 3.05
CA ILE A 152 -24.05 12.67 4.21
C ILE A 152 -23.83 11.17 3.99
N LYS A 153 -24.85 10.45 3.50
CA LYS A 153 -24.76 9.02 3.20
C LYS A 153 -23.74 8.73 2.10
N LYS A 154 -23.77 9.48 1.00
CA LYS A 154 -22.79 9.32 -0.10
C LYS A 154 -21.35 9.55 0.36
N PHE A 155 -21.13 10.62 1.14
CA PHE A 155 -19.81 10.91 1.71
C PHE A 155 -19.42 9.88 2.77
N GLY A 156 -20.35 9.41 3.60
CA GLY A 156 -20.11 8.36 4.59
C GLY A 156 -19.73 7.03 3.97
N GLU A 157 -20.43 6.59 2.92
CA GLU A 157 -20.08 5.38 2.15
C GLU A 157 -18.71 5.51 1.47
N ALA A 158 -18.43 6.66 0.85
CA ALA A 158 -17.12 6.96 0.28
C ALA A 158 -16.00 6.94 1.33
N PHE A 159 -16.26 7.49 2.51
CA PHE A 159 -15.30 7.48 3.62
C PHE A 159 -15.07 6.07 4.17
N ILE A 160 -16.13 5.29 4.42
CA ILE A 160 -16.03 3.90 4.91
C ILE A 160 -15.28 3.04 3.90
N SER A 161 -15.61 3.16 2.61
CA SER A 161 -14.90 2.41 1.55
C SER A 161 -13.43 2.82 1.43
N ALA A 162 -13.10 4.11 1.59
CA ALA A 162 -11.72 4.57 1.63
C ALA A 162 -10.97 3.98 2.85
N VAL A 163 -11.55 4.04 4.04
CA VAL A 163 -10.96 3.48 5.28
C VAL A 163 -10.80 1.96 5.16
N ALA A 164 -11.80 1.26 4.63
CA ALA A 164 -11.73 -0.18 4.37
C ALA A 164 -10.63 -0.52 3.35
N GLY A 165 -10.48 0.28 2.30
CA GLY A 165 -9.40 0.15 1.31
C GLY A 165 -8.01 0.33 1.93
N VAL A 166 -7.85 1.33 2.80
CA VAL A 166 -6.61 1.55 3.56
C VAL A 166 -6.34 0.37 4.50
N GLY A 167 -7.33 -0.10 5.26
CA GLY A 167 -7.20 -1.27 6.13
C GLY A 167 -6.80 -2.53 5.37
N GLY A 168 -7.41 -2.77 4.21
CA GLY A 168 -7.03 -3.86 3.31
C GLY A 168 -5.58 -3.73 2.82
N SER A 169 -5.13 -2.51 2.51
CA SER A 169 -3.75 -2.23 2.10
C SER A 169 -2.75 -2.48 3.25
N VAL A 170 -3.10 -2.14 4.49
CA VAL A 170 -2.26 -2.44 5.66
C VAL A 170 -2.07 -3.94 5.82
N ILE A 171 -3.15 -4.73 5.73
CA ILE A 171 -3.07 -6.21 5.79
C ILE A 171 -2.21 -6.74 4.64
N GLN A 172 -2.38 -6.20 3.43
CA GLN A 172 -1.58 -6.55 2.26
C GLN A 172 -0.08 -6.31 2.52
N PHE A 173 0.28 -5.17 3.12
CA PHE A 173 1.66 -4.85 3.48
C PHE A 173 2.21 -5.74 4.60
N VAL A 174 1.41 -6.09 5.61
CA VAL A 174 1.79 -7.05 6.65
C VAL A 174 2.20 -8.38 6.03
N LEU A 175 1.37 -8.93 5.14
CA LEU A 175 1.68 -10.17 4.42
C LEU A 175 2.94 -10.00 3.54
N SER A 176 3.08 -8.87 2.86
CA SER A 176 4.26 -8.57 2.02
C SER A 176 5.55 -8.49 2.84
N ILE A 177 5.52 -7.92 4.04
CA ILE A 177 6.67 -7.84 4.97
C ILE A 177 7.07 -9.24 5.44
N ILE A 178 6.09 -10.10 5.75
CA ILE A 178 6.35 -11.49 6.13
C ILE A 178 7.02 -12.24 4.96
N ILE A 179 6.47 -12.12 3.75
CA ILE A 179 7.07 -12.73 2.54
C ILE A 179 8.48 -12.20 2.28
N SER A 180 8.70 -10.89 2.44
CA SER A 180 10.03 -10.28 2.35
C SER A 180 11.01 -10.92 3.32
N GLY A 181 10.62 -11.08 4.59
CA GLY A 181 11.42 -11.77 5.60
C GLY A 181 11.79 -13.19 5.19
N ILE A 182 10.86 -13.94 4.60
CA ILE A 182 11.10 -15.30 4.08
C ILE A 182 12.14 -15.27 2.95
N PHE A 183 12.03 -14.34 2.00
CA PHE A 183 13.01 -14.19 0.91
C PHE A 183 14.40 -13.76 1.42
N LEU A 184 14.48 -12.96 2.48
CA LEU A 184 15.76 -12.57 3.08
C LEU A 184 16.50 -13.74 3.73
N VAL A 185 15.77 -14.73 4.29
CA VAL A 185 16.40 -15.94 4.81
C VAL A 185 17.05 -16.76 3.69
N ASN A 186 16.45 -16.79 2.50
CA ASN A 186 16.92 -17.56 1.35
C ASN A 186 17.39 -16.69 0.17
N THR A 187 18.16 -15.62 0.44
CA THR A 187 18.52 -14.64 -0.61
C THR A 187 19.23 -15.28 -1.80
N LYS A 188 20.18 -16.19 -1.56
CA LYS A 188 20.93 -16.87 -2.64
C LYS A 188 20.00 -17.68 -3.53
N GLY A 189 19.14 -18.50 -2.93
CA GLY A 189 18.18 -19.31 -3.67
C GLY A 189 17.20 -18.45 -4.47
N SER A 190 16.67 -17.39 -3.87
CA SER A 190 15.77 -16.45 -4.55
C SER A 190 16.44 -15.77 -5.75
N TYR A 191 17.67 -15.26 -5.58
CA TYR A 191 18.42 -14.62 -6.67
C TYR A 191 18.73 -15.61 -7.81
N ASP A 192 19.22 -16.81 -7.49
CA ASP A 192 19.56 -17.82 -8.50
C ASP A 192 18.33 -18.28 -9.30
N VAL A 193 17.17 -18.41 -8.64
CA VAL A 193 15.90 -18.71 -9.30
C VAL A 193 15.49 -17.58 -10.24
N THR A 194 15.58 -16.32 -9.80
CA THR A 194 15.28 -15.16 -10.65
C THR A 194 16.17 -15.12 -11.88
N VAL A 195 17.49 -15.29 -11.72
CA VAL A 195 18.45 -15.32 -12.84
C VAL A 195 18.13 -16.49 -13.79
N LYS A 196 17.81 -17.68 -13.26
CA LYS A 196 17.42 -18.83 -14.08
C LYS A 196 16.17 -18.54 -14.91
N ILE A 197 15.13 -17.95 -14.32
CA ILE A 197 13.90 -17.58 -15.03
C ILE A 197 14.19 -16.53 -16.10
N ALA A 198 14.91 -15.45 -15.75
CA ALA A 198 15.27 -14.40 -16.71
C ALA A 198 16.12 -14.94 -17.87
N SER A 199 17.06 -15.84 -17.57
CA SER A 199 17.92 -16.48 -18.59
C SER A 199 17.17 -17.45 -19.51
N ARG A 200 16.04 -18.03 -19.05
CA ARG A 200 15.17 -18.88 -19.87
C ARG A 200 14.31 -18.10 -20.85
N LEU A 201 13.92 -16.87 -20.49
CA LEU A 201 13.11 -15.99 -21.33
C LEU A 201 13.94 -15.19 -22.34
N THR A 202 15.22 -15.01 -22.05
CA THR A 202 16.15 -14.24 -22.87
C THR A 202 17.36 -15.11 -23.25
N ASN A 203 18.54 -14.79 -22.74
CA ASN A 203 19.78 -15.54 -22.87
C ASN A 203 20.53 -15.49 -21.52
N LYS A 204 21.53 -16.36 -21.29
CA LYS A 204 22.26 -16.42 -20.00
C LYS A 204 22.86 -15.08 -19.55
N GLU A 205 23.57 -14.38 -20.44
CA GLU A 205 24.19 -13.10 -20.11
C GLU A 205 23.14 -12.00 -19.89
N GLN A 206 22.15 -11.90 -20.79
CA GLN A 206 21.09 -10.90 -20.70
C GLN A 206 20.21 -11.10 -19.46
N GLY A 207 19.91 -12.35 -19.09
CA GLY A 207 19.13 -12.66 -17.89
C GLY A 207 19.79 -12.18 -16.61
N LEU A 208 21.12 -12.31 -16.50
CA LEU A 208 21.89 -11.78 -15.38
C LEU A 208 21.87 -10.24 -15.37
N GLN A 209 22.10 -9.61 -16.53
CA GLN A 209 22.09 -8.15 -16.68
C GLN A 209 20.73 -7.55 -16.31
N PHE A 210 19.62 -8.11 -16.82
CA PHE A 210 18.28 -7.63 -16.50
C PHE A 210 17.93 -7.82 -15.02
N THR A 211 18.34 -8.93 -14.41
CA THR A 211 18.13 -9.16 -12.97
C THR A 211 18.87 -8.12 -12.13
N ASN A 212 20.12 -7.81 -12.49
CA ASN A 212 20.91 -6.80 -11.80
C ASN A 212 20.36 -5.39 -12.03
N LEU A 213 19.93 -5.08 -13.24
CA LEU A 213 19.31 -3.80 -13.56
C LEU A 213 18.01 -3.61 -12.77
N ALA A 214 17.12 -4.61 -12.75
CA ALA A 214 15.90 -4.56 -11.95
C ALA A 214 16.19 -4.39 -10.45
N THR A 215 17.19 -5.10 -9.93
CA THR A 215 17.66 -4.97 -8.55
C THR A 215 18.14 -3.54 -8.26
N ALA A 216 18.94 -2.96 -9.15
CA ALA A 216 19.43 -1.59 -9.02
C ALA A 216 18.28 -0.58 -9.07
N THR A 217 17.36 -0.71 -10.03
CA THR A 217 16.19 0.16 -10.17
C THR A 217 15.32 0.15 -8.91
N ILE A 218 14.99 -1.04 -8.38
CA ILE A 218 14.20 -1.17 -7.14
C ILE A 218 14.91 -0.44 -5.98
N ARG A 219 16.23 -0.63 -5.85
CA ARG A 219 17.01 0.02 -4.79
C ARG A 219 17.07 1.53 -4.97
N SER A 220 17.27 2.03 -6.19
CA SER A 220 17.30 3.47 -6.47
C SER A 220 15.97 4.13 -6.14
N VAL A 221 14.85 3.50 -6.50
CA VAL A 221 13.51 4.01 -6.15
C VAL A 221 13.30 4.01 -4.63
N ALA A 222 13.65 2.92 -3.94
CA ALA A 222 13.52 2.85 -2.48
C ALA A 222 14.39 3.88 -1.76
N GLN A 223 15.62 4.10 -2.23
CA GLN A 223 16.51 5.13 -1.71
C GLN A 223 15.98 6.53 -1.98
N GLY A 224 15.36 6.77 -3.13
CA GLY A 224 14.69 8.03 -3.46
C GLY A 224 13.54 8.35 -2.50
N VAL A 225 12.62 7.40 -2.31
CA VAL A 225 11.47 7.56 -1.39
C VAL A 225 11.96 7.83 0.04
N LEU A 226 12.91 7.04 0.53
CA LEU A 226 13.45 7.21 1.88
C LEU A 226 14.20 8.55 2.03
N GLY A 227 14.96 8.95 1.01
CA GLY A 227 15.69 10.22 1.01
C GLY A 227 14.76 11.43 1.11
N VAL A 228 13.70 11.46 0.29
CA VAL A 228 12.69 12.51 0.34
C VAL A 228 11.98 12.52 1.69
N ALA A 229 11.60 11.34 2.22
CA ALA A 229 10.93 11.24 3.51
C ALA A 229 11.77 11.82 4.66
N VAL A 230 13.08 11.53 4.68
CA VAL A 230 14.01 12.06 5.69
C VAL A 230 14.15 13.58 5.57
N ILE A 231 14.34 14.12 4.36
CA ILE A 231 14.44 15.56 4.14
C ILE A 231 13.16 16.25 4.63
N GLN A 232 12.00 15.73 4.23
CA GLN A 232 10.71 16.30 4.55
C GLN A 232 10.41 16.26 6.06
N ALA A 233 10.69 15.14 6.73
CA ALA A 233 10.53 15.04 8.18
C ALA A 233 11.47 16.00 8.91
N THR A 234 12.72 16.11 8.47
CA THR A 234 13.70 17.01 9.08
C THR A 234 13.27 18.47 8.93
N LEU A 235 12.88 18.90 7.72
CA LEU A 235 12.42 20.26 7.47
C LEU A 235 11.14 20.58 8.26
N ALA A 236 10.17 19.66 8.30
CA ALA A 236 8.95 19.84 9.08
C ALA A 236 9.25 19.91 10.59
N GLY A 237 10.14 19.05 11.09
CA GLY A 237 10.60 19.06 12.48
C GLY A 237 11.29 20.37 12.87
N MET A 238 12.16 20.88 11.99
CA MET A 238 12.80 22.19 12.18
C MET A 238 11.77 23.32 12.17
N GLY A 239 10.80 23.30 11.26
CA GLY A 239 9.71 24.27 11.23
C GLY A 239 8.91 24.31 12.52
N MET A 240 8.51 23.13 13.03
CA MET A 240 7.80 23.00 14.30
C MET A 240 8.64 23.44 15.50
N TYR A 241 9.96 23.20 15.47
CA TYR A 241 10.88 23.69 16.49
C TYR A 241 10.93 25.23 16.52
N PHE A 242 10.95 25.90 15.36
CA PHE A 242 10.98 27.37 15.31
C PHE A 242 9.65 28.03 15.69
N ILE A 243 8.53 27.32 15.62
CA ILE A 243 7.19 27.80 15.99
C ILE A 243 6.84 27.39 17.44
N ASP A 244 7.81 26.83 18.19
CA ASP A 244 7.63 26.38 19.58
C ASP A 244 6.47 25.39 19.79
N VAL A 245 6.24 24.51 18.80
CA VAL A 245 5.18 23.50 18.88
C VAL A 245 5.53 22.46 19.96
N PRO A 246 4.66 22.24 20.96
CA PRO A 246 4.92 21.25 22.01
C PRO A 246 5.02 19.84 21.42
N GLY A 247 6.09 19.13 21.77
CA GLY A 247 6.32 17.76 21.29
C GLY A 247 6.79 17.64 19.84
N TRP A 248 7.39 18.69 19.26
CA TRP A 248 7.93 18.72 17.88
C TRP A 248 8.74 17.47 17.49
N GLY A 249 9.51 16.89 18.42
CA GLY A 249 10.30 15.68 18.17
C GLY A 249 9.44 14.44 17.89
N LEU A 250 8.33 14.27 18.62
CA LEU A 250 7.39 13.17 18.38
C LEU A 250 6.67 13.35 17.04
N TRP A 251 6.23 14.57 16.73
CA TRP A 251 5.62 14.91 15.45
C TRP A 251 6.55 14.66 14.27
N THR A 252 7.85 14.97 14.42
CA THR A 252 8.87 14.70 13.40
C THR A 252 8.95 13.21 13.06
N ILE A 253 8.87 12.34 14.07
CA ILE A 253 8.87 10.87 13.88
C ILE A 253 7.57 10.44 13.17
N ILE A 254 6.43 10.98 13.55
CA ILE A 254 5.15 10.69 12.89
C ILE A 254 5.19 11.12 11.41
N ILE A 255 5.69 12.31 11.13
CA ILE A 255 5.84 12.82 9.75
C ILE A 255 6.80 11.95 8.95
N LEU A 256 7.92 11.49 9.54
CA LEU A 256 8.83 10.56 8.89
C LEU A 256 8.12 9.26 8.48
N ILE A 257 7.36 8.67 9.41
CA ILE A 257 6.60 7.45 9.17
C ILE A 257 5.57 7.66 8.05
N LEU A 258 4.81 8.75 8.10
CA LEU A 258 3.80 9.07 7.08
C LEU A 258 4.41 9.37 5.72
N ALA A 259 5.55 10.06 5.68
CA ALA A 259 6.28 10.36 4.46
C ALA A 259 6.84 9.08 3.80
N VAL A 260 7.38 8.14 4.61
CA VAL A 260 7.79 6.82 4.13
C VAL A 260 6.57 6.03 3.62
N ALA A 261 5.42 6.15 4.28
CA ALA A 261 4.15 5.56 3.83
C ALA A 261 3.52 6.29 2.62
N GLN A 262 4.19 7.33 2.08
CA GLN A 262 3.74 8.14 0.95
C GLN A 262 2.37 8.83 1.17
N LEU A 263 1.99 9.05 2.43
CA LEU A 263 0.79 9.81 2.76
C LEU A 263 1.10 11.31 2.74
N PRO A 264 0.20 12.16 2.21
CA PRO A 264 0.39 13.61 2.21
C PRO A 264 0.66 14.12 3.63
N PRO A 265 1.80 14.79 3.87
CA PRO A 265 2.17 15.31 5.19
C PRO A 265 1.21 16.41 5.67
N LEU A 266 0.51 17.02 4.71
CA LEU A 266 -0.55 17.99 4.92
C LEU A 266 -1.66 17.49 5.85
N LEU A 267 -1.92 16.18 5.91
CA LEU A 267 -2.90 15.61 6.83
C LEU A 267 -2.56 15.87 8.31
N VAL A 268 -1.26 16.03 8.62
CA VAL A 268 -0.78 16.32 9.98
C VAL A 268 -0.44 17.80 10.16
N LEU A 269 0.01 18.48 9.12
CA LEU A 269 0.43 19.89 9.18
C LEU A 269 -0.71 20.91 9.13
N ILE A 270 -1.90 20.55 8.65
CA ILE A 270 -3.06 21.46 8.63
C ILE A 270 -3.69 21.67 10.03
N PRO A 271 -3.86 20.64 10.87
CA PRO A 271 -4.49 20.80 12.18
C PRO A 271 -3.55 21.21 13.32
N VAL A 272 -2.23 21.29 13.10
CA VAL A 272 -1.20 21.73 14.08
C VAL A 272 -0.86 23.19 13.83
#